data_AF-A0A944FVG5-F1
#
_entry.id   AF-A0A944FVG5-F1
#
_cell.length_a   1.000
_cell.length_b   1.000
_cell.length_c   1.000
_cell.angle_alpha   90.00
_cell.angle_beta   90.00
_cell.angle_gamma   90.00
#
_symmetry.space_group_name_H-M   'P 1'
#
loop_
_entity.id
_entity.type
_entity.pdbx_description
1 polymer ?
#
loop_
_entity_poly.entity_id
_entity_poly.type
_entity_poly.pdbx_seq_one_letter_code
_entity_poly.pdbx_strand_id
1 'polypeptide(L)'
;PVPAAPETAPVPADPGATAEVPAPAPAEADPRKPARRRRIVAVAGCLLLAAAVAGGVGYTGVVVDGADRDAGAPVWASAKAAADEEEAEATGLAATLVPYRPDGWTRGPDLGEFGSDTVLSGAQATALRKESLRGLPRSERRRLEKEIDRRPVAGMAMRSYVRTPAFDEGEKGSVTTGIVLAQMESRAAVRDTSTVQNDFFASLDIFREGPRIKGHTNARCFLPPADSD
;
A
#
# COMPACT_ATOMS: atom_id res chain seq x y z
N PRO A 1 22.35 20.18 -58.28
CA PRO A 1 22.93 21.48 -58.70
C PRO A 1 22.89 22.52 -57.57
N VAL A 2 24.05 22.73 -56.95
CA VAL A 2 24.51 23.99 -56.34
C VAL A 2 25.44 24.59 -57.43
N PRO A 3 25.42 25.90 -57.78
CA PRO A 3 25.86 27.02 -56.93
C PRO A 3 24.99 28.31 -57.13
N ALA A 4 25.33 29.55 -56.73
CA ALA A 4 26.58 30.14 -56.23
C ALA A 4 26.37 31.37 -55.31
N ALA A 5 27.44 31.79 -54.63
CA ALA A 5 27.66 33.14 -54.07
C ALA A 5 28.62 33.95 -54.99
N PRO A 6 28.97 35.22 -54.70
CA PRO A 6 30.00 35.61 -53.68
C PRO A 6 29.48 36.76 -52.76
N GLU A 7 30.16 37.80 -52.23
CA GLU A 7 31.51 38.47 -52.25
C GLU A 7 31.51 39.43 -51.00
N THR A 8 32.57 39.87 -50.27
CA THR A 8 34.02 39.60 -50.25
C THR A 8 34.70 40.02 -48.90
N ALA A 9 35.99 39.68 -48.79
CA ALA A 9 37.13 40.28 -48.06
C ALA A 9 37.15 41.83 -47.83
N PRO A 10 38.02 42.40 -46.93
CA PRO A 10 39.38 41.93 -46.58
C PRO A 10 39.84 42.01 -45.10
N VAL A 11 41.13 41.66 -44.87
CA VAL A 11 41.82 41.51 -43.57
C VAL A 11 43.17 42.24 -43.56
N PRO A 12 43.44 43.05 -42.53
CA PRO A 12 44.68 42.99 -41.71
C PRO A 12 44.43 43.27 -40.19
N ALA A 13 45.32 43.09 -39.21
CA ALA A 13 46.57 42.31 -39.03
C ALA A 13 46.94 42.30 -37.50
N ASP A 14 48.08 41.69 -37.12
CA ASP A 14 48.66 41.65 -35.74
C ASP A 14 50.04 42.37 -35.72
N PRO A 15 50.46 43.03 -34.63
CA PRO A 15 51.58 42.47 -33.83
C PRO A 15 51.59 42.81 -32.30
N GLY A 16 52.33 42.03 -31.52
CA GLY A 16 52.58 42.26 -30.08
C GLY A 16 54.02 42.59 -29.65
N ALA A 17 54.18 42.97 -28.36
CA ALA A 17 55.44 43.24 -27.63
C ALA A 17 55.12 43.39 -26.12
N THR A 18 55.99 43.32 -25.10
CA THR A 18 57.07 42.42 -24.61
C THR A 18 57.76 43.15 -23.43
N ALA A 19 58.04 42.45 -22.32
CA ALA A 19 58.97 42.85 -21.22
C ALA A 19 58.57 44.07 -20.33
N GLU A 20 59.10 44.31 -19.12
CA GLU A 20 60.05 43.55 -18.27
C GLU A 20 59.78 43.73 -16.74
N VAL A 21 60.69 43.25 -15.88
CA VAL A 21 60.58 43.15 -14.39
C VAL A 21 61.15 44.40 -13.67
N PRO A 22 61.00 44.55 -12.33
CA PRO A 22 62.02 43.99 -11.43
C PRO A 22 61.49 43.39 -10.11
N ALA A 23 62.29 42.53 -9.49
CA ALA A 23 62.08 42.01 -8.14
C ALA A 23 63.27 42.37 -7.24
N PRO A 24 63.09 42.50 -5.91
CA PRO A 24 64.15 42.34 -4.93
C PRO A 24 64.23 40.91 -4.38
N ALA A 25 65.43 40.49 -3.99
CA ALA A 25 65.77 39.13 -3.54
C ALA A 25 65.42 38.89 -2.03
N PRO A 26 65.50 37.65 -1.51
CA PRO A 26 64.82 37.27 -0.27
C PRO A 26 65.61 37.60 1.02
N ALA A 27 64.87 37.72 2.12
CA ALA A 27 65.41 37.49 3.45
C ALA A 27 65.29 35.99 3.79
N GLU A 28 66.42 35.31 3.98
CA GLU A 28 66.44 33.91 4.38
C GLU A 28 66.03 33.73 5.85
N ALA A 29 65.21 32.70 6.11
CA ALA A 29 64.96 32.18 7.45
C ALA A 29 65.03 30.65 7.39
N ASP A 30 66.22 30.10 7.74
CA ASP A 30 66.50 28.66 7.69
C ASP A 30 65.52 27.85 8.57
N PRO A 31 65.00 26.69 8.10
CA PRO A 31 63.77 26.14 8.64
C PRO A 31 63.99 25.21 9.84
N ARG A 32 63.03 25.19 10.78
CA ARG A 32 62.88 24.07 11.73
C ARG A 32 61.46 23.85 12.30
N LYS A 33 60.61 23.26 11.45
CA LYS A 33 59.52 22.30 11.80
C LYS A 33 58.29 22.80 12.61
N PRO A 34 57.17 23.13 11.93
CA PRO A 34 55.82 22.90 12.45
C PRO A 34 55.18 21.60 11.92
N ALA A 35 55.71 21.01 10.84
CA ALA A 35 55.11 19.87 10.12
C ALA A 35 54.84 18.64 11.00
N ARG A 36 55.73 18.34 11.97
CA ARG A 36 55.50 17.24 12.93
C ARG A 36 54.35 17.54 13.90
N ARG A 37 54.23 18.78 14.42
CA ARG A 37 53.07 19.19 15.24
C ARG A 37 51.77 19.12 14.44
N ARG A 38 51.73 19.61 13.19
CA ARG A 38 50.54 19.49 12.32
C ARG A 38 50.12 18.03 12.08
N ARG A 39 51.08 17.11 11.84
CA ARG A 39 50.79 15.68 11.70
C ARG A 39 50.31 15.03 13.01
N ILE A 40 50.90 15.39 14.16
CA ILE A 40 50.44 14.90 15.47
C ILE A 40 49.01 15.37 15.78
N VAL A 41 48.69 16.65 15.52
CA VAL A 41 47.33 17.19 15.70
C VAL A 41 46.34 16.52 14.75
N ALA A 42 46.71 16.28 13.48
CA ALA A 42 45.84 15.57 12.53
C ALA A 42 45.59 14.11 12.97
N VAL A 43 46.63 13.38 13.38
CA VAL A 43 46.50 12.00 13.88
C VAL A 43 45.66 11.96 15.16
N ALA A 44 45.87 12.88 16.10
CA ALA A 44 45.05 12.98 17.31
C ALA A 44 43.58 13.29 16.97
N GLY A 45 43.32 14.19 16.01
CA GLY A 45 41.98 14.48 15.51
C GLY A 45 41.31 13.26 14.89
N CYS A 46 42.00 12.51 14.02
CA CYS A 46 41.50 11.28 13.44
C CYS A 46 41.24 10.17 14.48
N LEU A 47 42.10 10.04 15.49
CA LEU A 47 41.92 9.08 16.59
C LEU A 47 40.72 9.44 17.48
N LEU A 48 40.52 10.72 17.78
CA LEU A 48 39.32 11.20 18.50
C LEU A 48 38.04 10.96 17.69
N LEU A 49 38.08 11.19 16.38
CA LEU A 49 36.95 10.91 15.48
C LEU A 49 36.63 9.41 15.41
N ALA A 50 37.67 8.57 15.28
CA ALA A 50 37.51 7.11 15.30
C ALA A 50 36.97 6.60 16.64
N ALA A 51 37.44 7.14 17.76
CA ALA A 51 36.93 6.81 19.09
C ALA A 51 35.47 7.26 19.28
N ALA A 52 35.09 8.44 18.78
CA ALA A 52 33.72 8.94 18.82
C ALA A 52 32.77 8.07 17.97
N VAL A 53 33.19 7.67 16.77
CA VAL A 53 32.41 6.76 15.90
C VAL A 53 32.28 5.37 16.53
N ALA A 54 33.37 4.79 17.04
CA ALA A 54 33.35 3.49 17.70
C ALA A 54 32.48 3.50 18.98
N GLY A 55 32.58 4.57 19.78
CA GLY A 55 31.72 4.78 20.96
C GLY A 55 30.25 4.94 20.59
N GLY A 56 29.93 5.71 19.54
CA GLY A 56 28.56 5.88 19.04
C GLY A 56 27.95 4.56 18.55
N VAL A 57 28.67 3.83 17.68
CA VAL A 57 28.23 2.53 17.15
C VAL A 57 28.07 1.50 18.27
N GLY A 58 29.04 1.42 19.20
CA GLY A 58 28.96 0.54 20.36
C GLY A 58 27.77 0.86 21.28
N TYR A 59 27.54 2.14 21.55
CA TYR A 59 26.38 2.59 22.34
C TYR A 59 25.06 2.21 21.66
N THR A 60 24.90 2.47 20.35
CA THR A 60 23.70 2.06 19.61
C THR A 60 23.51 0.54 19.58
N GLY A 61 24.60 -0.23 19.50
CA GLY A 61 24.53 -1.69 19.55
C GLY A 61 23.98 -2.19 20.89
N VAL A 62 24.51 -1.69 22.01
CA VAL A 62 24.07 -2.06 23.37
C VAL A 62 22.62 -1.61 23.64
N VAL A 63 22.23 -0.42 23.16
CA VAL A 63 20.84 0.07 23.32
C VAL A 63 19.84 -0.75 22.50
N VAL A 64 20.20 -1.21 21.31
CA VAL A 64 19.30 -1.98 20.44
C VAL A 64 19.21 -3.46 20.87
N ASP A 65 20.30 -4.09 21.31
CA ASP A 65 20.32 -5.50 21.74
C ASP A 65 19.37 -5.78 22.93
N GLY A 66 19.20 -4.80 23.81
CA GLY A 66 18.23 -4.86 24.91
C GLY A 66 16.79 -4.49 24.54
N ALA A 67 16.56 -3.73 23.47
CA ALA A 67 15.26 -3.09 23.20
C ALA A 67 14.14 -4.10 22.91
N ASP A 68 14.42 -5.15 22.11
CA ASP A 68 13.45 -6.23 21.84
C ASP A 68 13.29 -7.23 23.01
N ARG A 69 14.10 -7.10 24.07
CA ARG A 69 14.11 -8.01 25.23
C ARG A 69 13.41 -7.45 26.47
N ASP A 70 13.28 -6.12 26.57
CA ASP A 70 12.65 -5.44 27.70
C ASP A 70 11.47 -4.55 27.25
N ALA A 71 10.56 -5.14 26.46
CA ALA A 71 9.32 -4.49 26.01
C ALA A 71 8.27 -4.29 27.14
N GLY A 72 8.67 -4.48 28.40
CA GLY A 72 7.79 -4.49 29.57
C GLY A 72 6.85 -5.70 29.62
N ALA A 73 6.00 -5.73 30.65
CA ALA A 73 4.91 -6.69 30.72
C ALA A 73 3.81 -6.30 29.71
N PRO A 74 3.20 -7.26 28.98
CA PRO A 74 2.13 -6.96 28.03
C PRO A 74 0.86 -6.47 28.74
N VAL A 75 0.61 -5.16 28.69
CA VAL A 75 -0.52 -4.47 29.38
C VAL A 75 -1.87 -4.53 28.63
N TRP A 76 -2.06 -5.50 27.72
CA TRP A 76 -3.34 -5.63 27.03
C TRP A 76 -4.40 -6.23 27.98
N ALA A 77 -5.24 -5.36 28.54
CA ALA A 77 -6.46 -5.82 29.17
C ALA A 77 -7.40 -6.40 28.10
N SER A 78 -7.70 -7.69 28.18
CA SER A 78 -8.76 -8.30 27.38
C SER A 78 -10.07 -7.54 27.65
N ALA A 79 -10.67 -6.95 26.61
CA ALA A 79 -11.95 -6.27 26.75
C ALA A 79 -12.96 -7.22 27.41
N LYS A 80 -13.60 -6.76 28.49
CA LYS A 80 -14.70 -7.52 29.11
C LYS A 80 -15.75 -7.74 28.03
N ALA A 81 -16.09 -9.00 27.76
CA ALA A 81 -17.16 -9.32 26.82
C ALA A 81 -18.40 -8.48 27.15
N ALA A 82 -18.87 -7.69 26.19
CA ALA A 82 -20.17 -7.07 26.27
C ALA A 82 -21.22 -8.19 26.40
N ALA A 83 -22.35 -7.90 27.04
CA ALA A 83 -23.51 -8.74 26.86
C ALA A 83 -23.91 -8.69 25.37
N ASP A 84 -24.48 -9.77 24.84
CA ASP A 84 -25.16 -9.72 23.55
C ASP A 84 -26.25 -8.64 23.64
N GLU A 85 -26.02 -7.47 23.02
CA GLU A 85 -27.08 -6.47 22.83
C GLU A 85 -28.14 -7.09 21.91
N GLU A 86 -29.42 -6.87 22.23
CA GLU A 86 -30.52 -7.43 21.44
C GLU A 86 -30.44 -6.86 20.02
N GLU A 87 -30.17 -7.74 19.05
CA GLU A 87 -29.65 -7.30 17.75
C GLU A 87 -30.74 -6.58 16.95
N ALA A 88 -30.58 -5.26 16.81
CA ALA A 88 -31.58 -4.37 16.23
C ALA A 88 -32.00 -4.82 14.83
N GLU A 89 -33.30 -4.84 14.56
CA GLU A 89 -33.88 -5.39 13.33
C GLU A 89 -33.21 -4.79 12.09
N ALA A 90 -32.57 -5.66 11.31
CA ALA A 90 -31.81 -5.24 10.14
C ALA A 90 -32.76 -4.67 9.07
N THR A 91 -32.56 -3.40 8.70
CA THR A 91 -33.40 -2.70 7.71
C THR A 91 -32.64 -2.41 6.41
N GLY A 92 -33.39 -2.11 5.34
CA GLY A 92 -32.83 -1.70 4.06
C GLY A 92 -31.92 -2.77 3.44
N LEU A 93 -30.66 -2.43 3.17
CA LEU A 93 -29.71 -3.32 2.52
C LEU A 93 -29.16 -4.40 3.47
N ALA A 94 -29.03 -4.12 4.77
CA ALA A 94 -28.63 -5.11 5.78
C ALA A 94 -29.68 -6.23 5.95
N ALA A 95 -30.97 -5.91 5.77
CA ALA A 95 -32.07 -6.88 5.76
C ALA A 95 -31.96 -7.99 4.69
N THR A 96 -31.08 -7.80 3.70
CA THR A 96 -30.84 -8.78 2.62
C THR A 96 -29.59 -9.65 2.85
N LEU A 97 -28.88 -9.41 3.96
CA LEU A 97 -27.79 -10.25 4.43
C LEU A 97 -28.34 -11.35 5.35
N VAL A 98 -27.58 -12.43 5.53
CA VAL A 98 -27.94 -13.51 6.46
C VAL A 98 -27.95 -12.93 7.90
N PRO A 99 -28.97 -13.23 8.74
CA PRO A 99 -28.97 -12.83 10.14
C PRO A 99 -27.92 -13.61 10.95
N TYR A 100 -27.49 -13.07 12.10
CA TYR A 100 -26.67 -13.83 13.05
C TYR A 100 -27.59 -14.64 13.96
N ARG A 101 -27.46 -15.98 13.92
CA ARG A 101 -28.45 -16.96 14.42
C ARG A 101 -29.81 -16.86 13.65
N PRO A 102 -30.61 -17.93 13.53
CA PRO A 102 -30.48 -19.24 14.18
C PRO A 102 -29.47 -20.21 13.51
N ASP A 103 -29.09 -19.98 12.25
CA ASP A 103 -28.43 -20.97 11.38
C ASP A 103 -26.93 -21.23 11.68
N GLY A 104 -26.52 -21.18 12.95
CA GLY A 104 -25.12 -21.40 13.40
C GLY A 104 -24.12 -20.30 13.02
N TRP A 105 -24.52 -19.30 12.24
CA TRP A 105 -23.69 -18.14 11.91
C TRP A 105 -23.65 -17.13 13.05
N THR A 106 -22.45 -16.69 13.41
CA THR A 106 -22.15 -15.70 14.45
C THR A 106 -21.21 -14.62 13.92
N ARG A 107 -20.97 -13.57 14.72
CA ARG A 107 -20.17 -12.40 14.35
C ARG A 107 -18.74 -12.77 13.93
N GLY A 108 -18.40 -12.48 12.67
CA GLY A 108 -17.08 -12.75 12.10
C GLY A 108 -16.01 -11.71 12.44
N PRO A 109 -14.79 -11.85 11.87
CA PRO A 109 -13.69 -10.90 12.05
C PRO A 109 -13.91 -9.60 11.27
N ASP A 110 -13.39 -8.49 11.81
CA ASP A 110 -13.64 -7.14 11.30
C ASP A 110 -13.24 -6.93 9.83
N LEU A 111 -14.13 -6.27 9.07
CA LEU A 111 -13.93 -5.93 7.67
C LEU A 111 -13.12 -4.64 7.52
N GLY A 112 -11.87 -4.69 7.98
CA GLY A 112 -10.98 -3.53 8.05
C GLY A 112 -11.42 -2.58 9.16
N GLU A 113 -11.51 -1.28 8.85
CA GLU A 113 -11.91 -0.24 9.83
C GLU A 113 -13.42 -0.24 10.16
N PHE A 114 -14.24 -1.00 9.43
CA PHE A 114 -15.70 -0.95 9.51
C PHE A 114 -16.31 -1.90 10.54
N GLY A 115 -15.49 -2.69 11.23
CA GLY A 115 -15.95 -3.74 12.12
C GLY A 115 -16.56 -4.93 11.38
N SER A 116 -17.18 -5.83 12.13
CA SER A 116 -17.78 -7.07 11.63
C SER A 116 -19.08 -6.89 10.82
N ASP A 117 -19.77 -5.75 10.94
CA ASP A 117 -21.07 -5.47 10.31
C ASP A 117 -21.28 -3.97 10.12
N THR A 118 -21.63 -3.52 8.91
CA THR A 118 -21.84 -2.09 8.61
C THR A 118 -22.77 -1.83 7.42
N VAL A 119 -23.32 -0.61 7.37
CA VAL A 119 -24.02 -0.07 6.20
C VAL A 119 -23.43 1.31 5.85
N LEU A 120 -22.95 1.43 4.62
CA LEU A 120 -22.38 2.64 4.05
C LEU A 120 -23.35 3.29 3.06
N SER A 121 -23.50 4.62 3.16
CA SER A 121 -24.17 5.41 2.12
C SER A 121 -23.43 5.33 0.78
N GLY A 122 -24.12 5.64 -0.32
CA GLY A 122 -23.53 5.66 -1.66
C GLY A 122 -22.25 6.49 -1.79
N ALA A 123 -22.16 7.61 -1.06
CA ALA A 123 -20.96 8.45 -1.00
C ALA A 123 -19.80 7.74 -0.28
N GLN A 124 -20.04 7.12 0.87
CA GLN A 124 -19.02 6.35 1.61
C GLN A 124 -18.57 5.11 0.82
N ALA A 125 -19.51 4.38 0.22
CA ALA A 125 -19.22 3.23 -0.64
C ALA A 125 -18.40 3.63 -1.89
N THR A 126 -18.69 4.80 -2.46
CA THR A 126 -17.93 5.36 -3.60
C THR A 126 -16.53 5.80 -3.17
N ALA A 127 -16.39 6.41 -2.00
CA ALA A 127 -15.09 6.76 -1.43
C ALA A 127 -14.23 5.50 -1.21
N LEU A 128 -14.76 4.48 -0.53
CA LEU A 128 -14.09 3.19 -0.29
C LEU A 128 -13.65 2.50 -1.60
N ARG A 129 -14.49 2.54 -2.64
CA ARG A 129 -14.15 2.00 -3.98
C ARG A 129 -13.02 2.77 -4.67
N LYS A 130 -12.85 4.08 -4.42
CA LYS A 130 -11.70 4.86 -4.91
C LYS A 130 -10.46 4.65 -4.05
N GLU A 131 -10.65 4.40 -2.76
CA GLU A 131 -9.59 4.25 -1.78
C GLU A 131 -8.75 2.98 -2.01
N SER A 132 -9.37 1.90 -2.49
CA SER A 132 -8.66 0.70 -2.96
C SER A 132 -7.72 0.95 -4.15
N LEU A 133 -7.90 2.05 -4.89
CA LEU A 133 -7.05 2.43 -6.01
C LEU A 133 -5.79 3.20 -5.58
N ARG A 134 -5.62 3.56 -4.29
CA ARG A 134 -4.51 4.41 -3.80
C ARG A 134 -3.12 4.02 -4.31
N GLY A 135 -2.85 2.72 -4.39
CA GLY A 135 -1.56 2.18 -4.84
C GLY A 135 -1.30 2.23 -6.35
N LEU A 136 -2.30 2.60 -7.17
CA LEU A 136 -2.15 2.66 -8.62
C LEU A 136 -1.53 3.99 -9.09
N PRO A 137 -0.77 4.00 -10.20
CA PRO A 137 -0.21 5.23 -10.75
C PRO A 137 -1.32 6.20 -11.19
N ARG A 138 -0.98 7.50 -11.25
CA ARG A 138 -1.94 8.61 -11.33
C ARG A 138 -2.87 8.56 -12.54
N SER A 139 -2.40 8.03 -13.67
CA SER A 139 -3.16 7.84 -14.92
C SER A 139 -4.23 6.76 -14.77
N GLU A 140 -3.81 5.59 -14.29
CA GLU A 140 -4.60 4.37 -14.12
C GLU A 140 -5.66 4.58 -13.05
N ARG A 141 -5.25 5.14 -11.90
CA ARG A 141 -6.16 5.53 -10.83
C ARG A 141 -7.24 6.48 -11.33
N ARG A 142 -6.89 7.58 -12.00
CA ARG A 142 -7.87 8.55 -12.53
C ARG A 142 -8.82 7.97 -13.57
N ARG A 143 -8.35 7.01 -14.38
CA ARG A 143 -9.20 6.27 -15.32
C ARG A 143 -10.23 5.42 -14.58
N LEU A 144 -9.82 4.71 -13.53
CA LEU A 144 -10.71 3.82 -12.75
C LEU A 144 -11.63 4.60 -11.80
N GLU A 145 -11.16 5.68 -11.17
CA GLU A 145 -11.98 6.65 -10.41
C GLU A 145 -13.15 7.16 -11.28
N LYS A 146 -12.89 7.46 -12.56
CA LYS A 146 -13.91 7.91 -13.52
C LYS A 146 -14.91 6.81 -13.92
N GLU A 147 -14.51 5.54 -13.98
CA GLU A 147 -15.44 4.43 -14.21
C GLU A 147 -16.28 4.09 -12.97
N ILE A 148 -15.74 4.34 -11.77
CA ILE A 148 -16.52 4.31 -10.52
C ILE A 148 -17.59 5.43 -10.54
N ASP A 149 -17.20 6.67 -10.86
CA ASP A 149 -18.13 7.82 -10.92
C ASP A 149 -19.20 7.67 -12.01
N ARG A 150 -18.91 6.95 -13.10
CA ARG A 150 -19.87 6.59 -14.15
C ARG A 150 -20.90 5.54 -13.72
N ARG A 151 -20.64 4.82 -12.62
CA ARG A 151 -21.46 3.71 -12.12
C ARG A 151 -21.63 3.84 -10.60
N PRO A 152 -22.39 4.87 -10.15
CA PRO A 152 -22.59 5.16 -8.73
C PRO A 152 -23.31 4.02 -8.01
N VAL A 153 -22.96 3.90 -6.73
CA VAL A 153 -23.54 2.98 -5.76
C VAL A 153 -24.48 3.81 -4.89
N ALA A 154 -25.72 3.37 -4.72
CA ALA A 154 -26.71 4.00 -3.84
C ALA A 154 -26.43 3.72 -2.36
N GLY A 155 -25.93 2.51 -2.07
CA GLY A 155 -25.49 2.09 -0.73
C GLY A 155 -24.76 0.74 -0.77
N MET A 156 -24.06 0.42 0.31
CA MET A 156 -23.33 -0.84 0.48
C MET A 156 -23.56 -1.38 1.89
N ALA A 157 -23.76 -2.68 2.03
CA ALA A 157 -23.81 -3.36 3.32
C ALA A 157 -22.71 -4.43 3.35
N MET A 158 -22.03 -4.56 4.47
CA MET A 158 -20.89 -5.47 4.62
C MET A 158 -21.01 -6.21 5.95
N ARG A 159 -20.99 -7.55 5.92
CA ARG A 159 -21.12 -8.39 7.11
C ARG A 159 -20.17 -9.57 7.04
N SER A 160 -19.46 -9.80 8.14
CA SER A 160 -18.55 -10.92 8.34
C SER A 160 -19.20 -11.97 9.24
N TYR A 161 -19.00 -13.23 8.92
CA TYR A 161 -19.58 -14.35 9.67
C TYR A 161 -18.50 -15.32 10.08
N VAL A 162 -18.71 -15.99 11.21
CA VAL A 162 -18.05 -17.25 11.52
C VAL A 162 -19.11 -18.30 11.88
N ARG A 163 -19.01 -19.48 11.28
CA ARG A 163 -19.66 -20.70 11.77
C ARG A 163 -18.58 -21.54 12.43
N THR A 164 -18.74 -21.76 13.73
CA THR A 164 -18.03 -22.82 14.44
C THR A 164 -18.90 -24.07 14.42
N PRO A 165 -18.36 -25.25 14.12
CA PRO A 165 -19.12 -26.49 14.24
C PRO A 165 -19.41 -26.75 15.73
N ALA A 166 -20.58 -27.30 16.03
CA ALA A 166 -20.86 -27.82 17.37
C ALA A 166 -19.90 -29.00 17.65
N PHE A 167 -19.44 -29.14 18.89
CA PHE A 167 -18.39 -30.12 19.25
C PHE A 167 -18.73 -31.59 18.94
N ASP A 168 -20.02 -31.90 18.72
CA ASP A 168 -20.54 -33.23 18.38
C ASP A 168 -20.70 -33.48 16.87
N GLU A 169 -20.63 -32.45 16.02
CA GLU A 169 -20.69 -32.59 14.56
C GLU A 169 -19.28 -32.72 13.96
N GLY A 170 -19.04 -33.77 13.17
CA GLY A 170 -17.72 -34.10 12.60
C GLY A 170 -17.15 -33.13 11.55
N GLU A 171 -17.71 -31.93 11.41
CA GLU A 171 -17.18 -30.85 10.58
C GLU A 171 -15.82 -30.37 11.12
N LYS A 172 -14.76 -30.50 10.32
CA LYS A 172 -13.40 -30.12 10.73
C LYS A 172 -13.10 -28.65 10.43
N GLY A 173 -13.35 -27.78 11.41
CA GLY A 173 -12.83 -26.42 11.45
C GLY A 173 -13.88 -25.32 11.35
N SER A 174 -13.54 -24.12 11.84
CA SER A 174 -14.39 -22.93 11.76
C SER A 174 -14.32 -22.28 10.38
N VAL A 175 -15.47 -21.97 9.78
CA VAL A 175 -15.56 -21.28 8.48
C VAL A 175 -15.84 -19.80 8.70
N THR A 176 -14.98 -18.93 8.18
CA THR A 176 -15.16 -17.47 8.16
C THR A 176 -15.54 -16.97 6.77
N THR A 177 -16.60 -16.17 6.66
CA THR A 177 -17.13 -15.67 5.38
C THR A 177 -17.34 -14.16 5.45
N GLY A 178 -16.83 -13.40 4.48
CA GLY A 178 -17.17 -11.98 4.32
C GLY A 178 -18.15 -11.77 3.16
N ILE A 179 -19.28 -11.10 3.40
CA ILE A 179 -20.23 -10.69 2.36
C ILE A 179 -20.19 -9.17 2.23
N VAL A 180 -19.93 -8.68 1.02
CA VAL A 180 -20.01 -7.26 0.63
C VAL A 180 -21.07 -7.13 -0.46
N LEU A 181 -22.16 -6.43 -0.15
CA LEU A 181 -23.28 -6.21 -1.05
C LEU A 181 -23.36 -4.73 -1.44
N ALA A 182 -23.23 -4.43 -2.73
CA ALA A 182 -23.32 -3.07 -3.26
C ALA A 182 -24.59 -2.89 -4.12
N GLN A 183 -25.45 -1.95 -3.74
CA GLN A 183 -26.62 -1.57 -4.51
C GLN A 183 -26.25 -0.47 -5.53
N MET A 184 -26.25 -0.79 -6.82
CA MET A 184 -26.04 0.20 -7.89
C MET A 184 -27.32 1.02 -8.13
N GLU A 185 -27.17 2.30 -8.49
CA GLU A 185 -28.34 3.13 -8.89
C GLU A 185 -29.05 2.62 -10.16
N SER A 186 -28.30 1.98 -11.07
CA SER A 186 -28.82 1.50 -12.35
C SER A 186 -28.85 -0.03 -12.44
N ARG A 187 -30.05 -0.59 -12.67
CA ARG A 187 -30.25 -2.01 -13.01
C ARG A 187 -29.53 -2.45 -14.28
N ALA A 188 -29.21 -1.53 -15.19
CA ALA A 188 -28.35 -1.83 -16.34
C ALA A 188 -26.90 -2.04 -15.88
N ALA A 189 -26.36 -1.11 -15.09
CA ALA A 189 -25.00 -1.22 -14.55
C ALA A 189 -24.79 -2.50 -13.71
N VAL A 190 -25.81 -2.99 -12.98
CA VAL A 190 -25.77 -4.31 -12.31
C VAL A 190 -25.59 -5.44 -13.33
N ARG A 191 -26.43 -5.49 -14.37
CA ARG A 191 -26.37 -6.55 -15.40
C ARG A 191 -25.05 -6.51 -16.16
N ASP A 192 -24.63 -5.34 -16.65
CA ASP A 192 -23.40 -5.19 -17.43
C ASP A 192 -22.17 -5.62 -16.60
N THR A 193 -22.15 -5.30 -15.31
CA THR A 193 -21.06 -5.71 -14.41
C THR A 193 -21.10 -7.21 -14.12
N SER A 194 -22.28 -7.79 -13.91
CA SER A 194 -22.46 -9.23 -13.70
C SER A 194 -22.09 -10.04 -14.95
N THR A 195 -22.46 -9.59 -16.16
CA THR A 195 -22.05 -10.21 -17.42
C THR A 195 -20.54 -10.17 -17.57
N VAL A 196 -19.90 -8.99 -17.45
CA VAL A 196 -18.44 -8.86 -17.59
C VAL A 196 -17.67 -9.70 -16.55
N GLN A 197 -18.17 -9.81 -15.31
CA GLN A 197 -17.57 -10.69 -14.30
C GLN A 197 -17.74 -12.17 -14.64
N ASN A 198 -18.95 -12.60 -15.03
CA ASN A 198 -19.23 -13.98 -15.42
C ASN A 198 -18.40 -14.40 -16.64
N ASP A 199 -18.32 -13.56 -17.67
CA ASP A 199 -17.58 -13.81 -18.89
C ASP A 199 -16.07 -13.83 -18.62
N PHE A 200 -15.57 -12.96 -17.74
CA PHE A 200 -14.19 -13.00 -17.29
C PHE A 200 -13.86 -14.32 -16.58
N PHE A 201 -14.64 -14.72 -15.56
CA PHE A 201 -14.40 -15.96 -14.82
C PHE A 201 -14.54 -17.21 -15.70
N ALA A 202 -15.46 -17.20 -16.67
CA ALA A 202 -15.58 -18.27 -17.65
C ALA A 202 -14.36 -18.33 -18.59
N SER A 203 -13.84 -17.19 -19.06
CA SER A 203 -12.69 -17.13 -19.98
C SER A 203 -11.33 -17.51 -19.35
N LEU A 204 -11.29 -17.85 -18.06
CA LEU A 204 -10.08 -18.33 -17.39
C LEU A 204 -9.88 -19.85 -17.49
N ASP A 205 -10.90 -20.62 -17.86
CA ASP A 205 -10.93 -22.11 -18.02
C ASP A 205 -10.47 -22.97 -16.81
N ILE A 206 -9.88 -22.38 -15.76
CA ILE A 206 -9.46 -23.04 -14.51
C ILE A 206 -10.62 -23.35 -13.55
N PHE A 207 -11.76 -22.70 -13.71
CA PHE A 207 -12.91 -22.84 -12.81
C PHE A 207 -13.94 -23.83 -13.37
N ARG A 208 -14.38 -24.77 -12.53
CA ARG A 208 -15.46 -25.71 -12.87
C ARG A 208 -16.81 -25.01 -12.70
N GLU A 209 -17.79 -25.38 -13.52
CA GLU A 209 -19.16 -24.88 -13.34
C GLU A 209 -19.74 -25.37 -12.00
N GLY A 210 -20.19 -24.42 -11.17
CA GLY A 210 -20.84 -24.68 -9.90
C GLY A 210 -22.38 -24.74 -9.99
N PRO A 211 -23.06 -25.00 -8.86
CA PRO A 211 -24.52 -25.10 -8.82
C PRO A 211 -25.22 -23.83 -9.32
N ARG A 212 -26.26 -24.00 -10.15
CA ARG A 212 -27.08 -22.90 -10.67
C ARG A 212 -28.17 -22.50 -9.69
N ILE A 213 -28.32 -21.20 -9.45
CA ILE A 213 -29.33 -20.65 -8.53
C ILE A 213 -30.68 -20.57 -9.23
N LYS A 214 -31.67 -21.32 -8.71
CA LYS A 214 -33.05 -21.36 -9.23
C LYS A 214 -33.66 -19.95 -9.25
N GLY A 215 -34.20 -19.53 -10.39
CA GLY A 215 -34.81 -18.20 -10.59
C GLY A 215 -33.81 -17.07 -10.93
N HIS A 216 -32.51 -17.28 -10.78
CA HIS A 216 -31.48 -16.24 -10.99
C HIS A 216 -30.56 -16.61 -12.15
N THR A 217 -31.05 -16.50 -13.40
CA THR A 217 -30.36 -16.92 -14.63
C THR A 217 -28.98 -16.28 -14.85
N ASN A 218 -28.77 -15.08 -14.30
CA ASN A 218 -27.54 -14.31 -14.43
C ASN A 218 -26.53 -14.63 -13.32
N ALA A 219 -26.92 -15.38 -12.29
CA ALA A 219 -25.98 -15.89 -11.31
C ALA A 219 -25.15 -17.02 -11.92
N ARG A 220 -23.87 -17.05 -11.57
CA ARG A 220 -22.95 -18.17 -11.82
C ARG A 220 -22.26 -18.49 -10.50
N CYS A 221 -22.06 -19.79 -10.27
CA CYS A 221 -21.13 -20.26 -9.27
C CYS A 221 -19.93 -20.83 -10.02
N PHE A 222 -18.73 -20.48 -9.60
CA PHE A 222 -17.46 -20.95 -10.15
C PHE A 222 -16.75 -21.70 -9.04
N LEU A 223 -16.56 -23.00 -9.21
CA LEU A 223 -15.82 -23.83 -8.26
C LEU A 223 -14.33 -23.81 -8.64
N PRO A 224 -13.41 -23.86 -7.66
CA PRO A 224 -11.99 -24.05 -7.94
C PRO A 224 -11.76 -25.36 -8.73
N PRO A 225 -10.55 -25.59 -9.27
CA PRO A 225 -10.12 -26.91 -9.73
C PRO A 225 -10.51 -28.03 -8.78
N ALA A 226 -10.63 -29.25 -9.29
CA ALA A 226 -10.60 -30.41 -8.39
C ALA A 226 -9.16 -30.56 -7.90
N ASP A 227 -8.98 -30.84 -6.61
CA ASP A 227 -7.69 -31.31 -6.12
C ASP A 227 -7.35 -32.64 -6.82
N SER A 228 -6.07 -32.84 -7.14
CA SER A 228 -5.55 -34.12 -7.62
C SER A 228 -5.00 -34.91 -6.42
N ASP A 229 -5.58 -36.09 -6.18
CA ASP A 229 -5.02 -37.11 -5.28
C ASP A 229 -3.61 -37.58 -5.73
#